data_AF-A0A954W6S7-F1
#
_entry.id   AF-A0A954W6S7-F1
#
_cell.length_a   1.000
_cell.length_b   1.000
_cell.length_c   1.000
_cell.angle_alpha   90.00
_cell.angle_beta   90.00
_cell.angle_gamma   90.00
#
_symmetry.space_group_name_H-M   'P 1'
#
loop_
_entity.id
_entity.type
_entity.pdbx_description
1 polymer ?
#
loop_
_entity_poly.entity_id
_entity_poly.type
_entity_poly.pdbx_seq_one_letter_code
_entity_poly.pdbx_strand_id
1 'polypeptide(L)'
;MTHDSQINSAEALELLDTAARDGKLSPGAVENIRCWLTQSRYAKYAPEVLRHMQEGMWKQLDDVFFTIIPFGTGGRRGMMYPIGSNAINDRTIGESAQGLAEYVKANQTGELSCAIAYDTRHNSRHFAELCAGIMVANGFKVYFLDGYRSTPALSFTVRQKKCSCGIMVTASHNPPSDNAVKVYWSTGGQVMPPHDKAIIARVMDAGEIAETPFAEAVAQGRVEFCTAEIDAAFTANLKGQSLGGPRAVKIIYSPLHGVGEGAVCPALEADGFAEVGVFEPHRGRSGDFPNVPGHVSNPENRAVFDSIIERAKQTGA
;
A
#
# COMPACT_ATOMS: atom_id res chain seq x y z
N MET A 1 -9.58 23.54 -31.15
CA MET A 1 -8.86 22.37 -31.71
C MET A 1 -7.38 22.69 -31.61
N THR A 2 -6.78 22.44 -30.45
CA THR A 2 -5.34 22.58 -30.26
C THR A 2 -4.69 21.34 -30.85
N HIS A 3 -3.77 21.52 -31.78
CA HIS A 3 -2.93 20.46 -32.30
C HIS A 3 -2.03 19.95 -31.16
N ASP A 4 -2.34 18.77 -30.63
CA ASP A 4 -1.35 17.97 -29.90
C ASP A 4 -0.32 17.51 -30.94
N SER A 5 0.73 18.31 -31.12
CA SER A 5 1.93 17.85 -31.79
C SER A 5 2.56 16.79 -30.89
N GLN A 6 2.34 15.51 -31.22
CA GLN A 6 3.04 14.41 -30.57
C GLN A 6 4.54 14.58 -30.83
N ILE A 7 5.27 14.96 -29.78
CA ILE A 7 6.74 14.98 -29.78
C ILE A 7 7.21 13.57 -30.09
N ASN A 8 8.04 13.41 -31.12
CA ASN A 8 8.65 12.12 -31.42
C ASN A 8 9.78 11.81 -30.42
N SER A 9 10.20 10.54 -30.32
CA SER A 9 11.20 10.12 -29.32
C SER A 9 12.54 10.87 -29.42
N ALA A 10 12.94 11.36 -30.60
CA ALA A 10 14.18 12.11 -30.76
C ALA A 10 14.07 13.53 -30.17
N GLU A 11 12.97 14.23 -30.44
CA GLU A 11 12.68 15.54 -29.88
C GLU A 11 12.54 15.49 -28.35
N ALA A 12 11.95 14.41 -27.81
CA ALA A 12 11.83 14.17 -26.38
C ALA A 12 13.21 14.10 -25.70
N LEU A 13 14.13 13.35 -26.30
CA LEU A 13 15.48 13.18 -25.77
C LEU A 13 16.30 14.47 -25.87
N GLU A 14 16.15 15.26 -26.94
CA GLU A 14 16.83 16.56 -27.05
C GLU A 14 16.30 17.56 -26.01
N LEU A 15 15.00 17.54 -25.72
CA LEU A 15 14.42 18.35 -24.66
C LEU A 15 14.98 17.97 -23.28
N LEU A 16 15.11 16.68 -23.00
CA LEU A 16 15.75 16.17 -21.79
C LEU A 16 17.22 16.60 -21.69
N ASP A 17 17.98 16.45 -22.78
CA ASP A 17 19.40 16.81 -22.85
C ASP A 17 19.62 18.31 -22.66
N THR A 18 18.72 19.14 -23.20
CA THR A 18 18.74 20.59 -22.97
C THR A 18 18.47 20.93 -21.51
N ALA A 19 17.46 20.32 -20.88
CA ALA A 19 17.18 20.53 -19.46
C ALA A 19 18.34 20.11 -18.55
N ALA A 20 19.05 19.02 -18.91
CA ALA A 20 20.25 18.58 -18.22
C ALA A 20 21.40 19.60 -18.33
N ARG A 21 21.68 20.11 -19.55
CA ARG A 21 22.70 21.15 -19.77
C ARG A 21 22.40 22.44 -19.02
N ASP A 22 21.13 22.80 -18.91
CA ASP A 22 20.66 23.96 -18.16
C ASP A 22 20.71 23.78 -16.63
N GLY A 23 21.10 22.60 -16.13
CA GLY A 23 21.16 22.31 -14.69
C GLY A 23 19.79 22.18 -14.01
N LYS A 24 18.73 21.88 -14.78
CA LYS A 24 17.36 21.76 -14.25
C LYS A 24 17.04 20.38 -13.68
N LEU A 25 17.87 19.38 -13.99
CA LEU A 25 17.73 18.00 -13.57
C LEU A 25 19.07 17.47 -13.05
N SER A 26 19.02 16.66 -11.99
CA SER A 26 20.15 15.89 -11.50
C SER A 26 20.56 14.79 -12.49
N PRO A 27 21.82 14.32 -12.47
CA PRO A 27 22.26 13.24 -13.35
C PRO A 27 21.41 11.97 -13.24
N GLY A 28 21.01 11.59 -12.02
CA GLY A 28 20.14 10.44 -11.78
C GLY A 28 18.75 10.62 -12.37
N ALA A 29 18.18 11.82 -12.31
CA ALA A 29 16.89 12.11 -12.93
C ALA A 29 16.97 11.98 -14.45
N VAL A 30 18.03 12.49 -15.08
CA VAL A 30 18.24 12.38 -16.52
C VAL A 30 18.32 10.91 -16.96
N GLU A 31 19.08 10.09 -16.23
CA GLU A 31 19.21 8.66 -16.52
C GLU A 31 17.87 7.92 -16.41
N ASN A 32 17.13 8.14 -15.32
CA ASN A 32 15.86 7.45 -15.07
C ASN A 32 14.76 7.93 -16.03
N ILE A 33 14.66 9.22 -16.33
CA ILE A 33 13.72 9.75 -17.32
C ILE A 33 14.03 9.17 -18.70
N ARG A 34 15.31 9.10 -19.10
CA ARG A 34 15.69 8.48 -20.38
C ARG A 34 15.25 7.03 -20.44
N CYS A 35 15.42 6.25 -19.37
CA CYS A 35 14.90 4.88 -19.31
C CYS A 35 13.38 4.83 -19.52
N TRP A 36 12.62 5.70 -18.85
CA TRP A 36 11.16 5.75 -18.98
C TRP A 36 10.66 6.19 -20.36
N LEU A 37 11.45 6.99 -21.09
CA LEU A 37 11.12 7.43 -22.44
C LEU A 37 11.48 6.40 -23.52
N THR A 38 12.44 5.50 -23.26
CA THR A 38 13.05 4.67 -24.31
C THR A 38 12.80 3.17 -24.19
N GLN A 39 12.54 2.66 -22.98
CA GLN A 39 12.35 1.23 -22.78
C GLN A 39 10.88 0.83 -22.87
N SER A 40 10.59 -0.28 -23.56
CA SER A 40 9.21 -0.75 -23.82
C SER A 40 8.38 -0.92 -22.55
N ARG A 41 8.99 -1.40 -21.46
CA ARG A 41 8.33 -1.65 -20.17
C ARG A 41 7.76 -0.40 -19.50
N TYR A 42 8.15 0.78 -19.96
CA TYR A 42 7.63 2.07 -19.47
C TYR A 42 6.75 2.79 -20.50
N ALA A 43 6.46 2.18 -21.66
CA ALA A 43 5.72 2.84 -22.75
C ALA A 43 4.36 3.40 -22.32
N LYS A 44 3.66 2.74 -21.38
CA LYS A 44 2.39 3.23 -20.80
C LYS A 44 2.53 4.58 -20.08
N TYR A 45 3.71 4.88 -19.53
CA TYR A 45 3.98 6.06 -18.70
C TYR A 45 4.70 7.18 -19.45
N ALA A 46 5.37 6.87 -20.56
CA ALA A 46 6.12 7.85 -21.36
C ALA A 46 5.30 9.09 -21.78
N PRO A 47 4.01 8.99 -22.17
CA PRO A 47 3.21 10.18 -22.50
C PRO A 47 3.08 11.18 -21.35
N GLU A 48 2.94 10.68 -20.12
CA GLU A 48 2.81 11.54 -18.94
C GLU A 48 4.15 12.18 -18.59
N VAL A 49 5.28 11.47 -18.76
CA VAL A 49 6.63 12.06 -18.62
C VAL A 49 6.83 13.20 -19.62
N LEU A 50 6.48 12.97 -20.88
CA LEU A 50 6.54 13.96 -21.96
C LEU A 50 5.72 15.21 -21.64
N ARG A 51 4.48 15.03 -21.15
CA ARG A 51 3.60 16.14 -20.77
C ARG A 51 4.26 17.05 -19.73
N HIS A 52 4.84 16.48 -18.67
CA HIS A 52 5.54 17.24 -17.63
C HIS A 52 6.76 17.99 -18.16
N MET A 53 7.50 17.38 -19.10
CA MET A 53 8.65 18.03 -19.76
C MET A 53 8.20 19.23 -20.61
N GLN A 54 7.12 19.09 -21.38
CA GLN A 54 6.55 20.16 -22.21
C GLN A 54 6.02 21.32 -21.36
N GLU A 55 5.44 21.02 -20.18
CA GLU A 55 4.97 22.01 -19.22
C GLU A 55 6.12 22.64 -18.39
N GLY A 56 7.35 22.18 -18.58
CA GLY A 56 8.53 22.72 -17.89
C GLY A 56 8.57 22.38 -16.40
N MET A 57 7.92 21.30 -15.97
CA MET A 57 7.83 20.84 -14.57
C MET A 57 9.14 20.18 -14.07
N TRP A 58 10.29 20.79 -14.38
CA TRP A 58 11.62 20.18 -14.19
C TRP A 58 11.94 19.85 -12.74
N LYS A 59 11.60 20.73 -11.79
CA LYS A 59 11.80 20.45 -10.36
C LYS A 59 11.02 19.21 -9.92
N GLN A 60 9.75 19.11 -10.32
CA GLN A 60 8.90 18.00 -9.97
C GLN A 60 9.40 16.70 -10.61
N LEU A 61 9.87 16.76 -11.86
CA LEU A 61 10.53 15.64 -12.53
C LEU A 61 11.81 15.22 -11.79
N ASP A 62 12.64 16.18 -11.35
CA ASP A 62 13.83 15.86 -10.56
C ASP A 62 13.45 15.13 -9.26
N ASP A 63 12.50 15.69 -8.50
CA ASP A 63 12.04 15.13 -7.21
C ASP A 63 11.58 13.65 -7.35
N VAL A 64 10.92 13.29 -8.46
CA VAL A 64 10.35 11.95 -8.68
C VAL A 64 11.22 11.02 -9.52
N PHE A 65 12.34 11.49 -10.09
CA PHE A 65 13.25 10.67 -10.91
C PHE A 65 14.71 10.66 -10.45
N PHE A 66 15.14 11.50 -9.51
CA PHE A 66 16.57 11.61 -9.15
C PHE A 66 17.20 10.28 -8.68
N THR A 67 16.39 9.33 -8.22
CA THR A 67 16.81 7.98 -7.81
C THR A 67 15.71 6.96 -8.09
N ILE A 68 15.97 5.69 -7.74
CA ILE A 68 14.94 4.65 -7.66
C ILE A 68 14.51 4.51 -6.21
N ILE A 69 13.21 4.53 -5.96
CA ILE A 69 12.65 4.39 -4.62
C ILE A 69 13.09 3.04 -4.03
N PRO A 70 13.76 3.03 -2.86
CA PRO A 70 14.33 1.82 -2.33
C PRO A 70 13.23 0.84 -1.92
N PHE A 71 13.42 -0.44 -2.27
CA PHE A 71 12.69 -1.54 -1.66
C PHE A 71 13.52 -2.02 -0.46
N GLY A 72 13.08 -1.66 0.75
CA GLY A 72 13.69 -2.14 1.99
C GLY A 72 13.30 -3.59 2.28
N THR A 73 13.70 -4.09 3.45
CA THR A 73 13.56 -5.51 3.83
C THR A 73 12.15 -6.08 3.65
N GLY A 74 11.11 -5.24 3.78
CA GLY A 74 9.73 -5.67 3.71
C GLY A 74 8.81 -4.80 2.88
N GLY A 75 9.32 -3.97 1.96
CA GLY A 75 8.50 -3.08 1.13
C GLY A 75 9.17 -1.78 0.69
N ARG A 76 8.43 -0.98 -0.10
CA ARG A 76 8.79 0.40 -0.47
C ARG A 76 7.69 1.38 -0.09
N ARG A 77 8.09 2.58 0.30
CA ARG A 77 7.21 3.65 0.80
C ARG A 77 7.71 4.99 0.31
N GLY A 78 6.80 5.87 -0.08
CA GLY A 78 7.13 7.26 -0.41
C GLY A 78 5.92 8.04 -0.87
N MET A 79 6.21 9.25 -1.34
CA MET A 79 5.25 10.17 -1.94
C MET A 79 4.56 9.52 -3.15
N MET A 80 3.25 9.65 -3.24
CA MET A 80 2.52 9.27 -4.45
C MET A 80 2.71 10.30 -5.56
N TYR A 81 3.02 9.83 -6.75
CA TYR A 81 3.06 10.67 -7.96
C TYR A 81 2.83 9.80 -9.19
N PRO A 82 2.04 10.21 -10.21
CA PRO A 82 1.60 9.33 -11.31
C PRO A 82 2.73 8.64 -12.10
N ILE A 83 3.92 9.25 -12.11
CA ILE A 83 5.14 8.78 -12.77
C ILE A 83 6.34 8.95 -11.83
N GLY A 84 7.49 8.40 -12.20
CA GLY A 84 8.71 8.56 -11.41
C GLY A 84 9.24 7.26 -10.84
N SER A 85 10.55 7.07 -10.96
CA SER A 85 11.27 5.98 -10.32
C SER A 85 11.41 6.17 -8.80
N ASN A 86 11.32 7.41 -8.30
CA ASN A 86 11.39 7.79 -6.89
C ASN A 86 10.01 8.12 -6.29
N ALA A 87 8.93 7.48 -6.78
CA ALA A 87 7.57 7.73 -6.29
C ALA A 87 6.77 6.44 -6.17
N ILE A 88 5.66 6.50 -5.44
CA ILE A 88 4.65 5.45 -5.41
C ILE A 88 3.64 5.70 -6.53
N ASN A 89 3.57 4.77 -7.47
CA ASN A 89 2.64 4.72 -8.59
C ASN A 89 2.39 3.27 -9.01
N ASP A 90 1.53 3.10 -10.01
CA ASP A 90 1.21 1.79 -10.60
C ASP A 90 2.49 1.04 -11.02
N ARG A 91 3.50 1.72 -11.57
CA ARG A 91 4.74 1.07 -11.97
C ARG A 91 5.51 0.55 -10.77
N THR A 92 5.81 1.39 -9.78
CA THR A 92 6.64 0.98 -8.64
C THR A 92 5.93 0.01 -7.69
N ILE A 93 4.61 0.09 -7.56
CA ILE A 93 3.77 -0.91 -6.89
C ILE A 93 3.76 -2.21 -7.67
N GLY A 94 3.60 -2.14 -8.99
CA GLY A 94 3.55 -3.32 -9.86
C GLY A 94 4.87 -4.08 -9.91
N GLU A 95 6.02 -3.39 -9.96
CA GLU A 95 7.35 -3.99 -9.82
C GLU A 95 7.49 -4.76 -8.50
N SER A 96 6.93 -4.22 -7.42
CA SER A 96 6.97 -4.85 -6.10
C SER A 96 6.16 -6.15 -6.07
N ALA A 97 4.97 -6.15 -6.65
CA ALA A 97 4.12 -7.34 -6.75
C ALA A 97 4.70 -8.38 -7.71
N GLN A 98 5.19 -7.95 -8.88
CA GLN A 98 5.81 -8.82 -9.89
C GLN A 98 7.06 -9.51 -9.31
N GLY A 99 7.97 -8.74 -8.69
CA GLY A 99 9.19 -9.29 -8.08
C GLY A 99 8.89 -10.27 -6.93
N LEU A 100 7.88 -9.98 -6.11
CA LEU A 100 7.41 -10.93 -5.09
C LEU A 100 6.86 -12.21 -5.72
N ALA A 101 6.00 -12.09 -6.73
CA ALA A 101 5.38 -13.22 -7.40
C ALA A 101 6.43 -14.17 -8.02
N GLU A 102 7.41 -13.61 -8.72
CA GLU A 102 8.52 -14.37 -9.31
C GLU A 102 9.36 -15.08 -8.25
N TYR A 103 9.70 -14.37 -7.17
CA TYR A 103 10.48 -14.97 -6.09
C TYR A 103 9.72 -16.13 -5.43
N VAL A 104 8.45 -15.94 -5.10
CA VAL A 104 7.62 -16.99 -4.48
C VAL A 104 7.48 -18.18 -5.42
N LYS A 105 7.21 -17.98 -6.72
CA LYS A 105 7.14 -19.04 -7.73
C LYS A 105 8.41 -19.87 -7.83
N ALA A 106 9.57 -19.23 -7.66
CA ALA A 106 10.86 -19.91 -7.71
C ALA A 106 11.20 -20.70 -6.43
N ASN A 107 10.54 -20.39 -5.30
CA ASN A 107 10.93 -20.91 -3.98
C ASN A 107 9.84 -21.73 -3.27
N GLN A 108 8.62 -21.78 -3.82
CA GLN A 108 7.52 -22.58 -3.29
C GLN A 108 6.95 -23.50 -4.36
N THR A 109 6.42 -24.63 -3.93
CA THR A 109 5.79 -25.64 -4.79
C THR A 109 4.30 -25.78 -4.44
N GLY A 110 3.51 -26.26 -5.40
CA GLY A 110 2.07 -26.44 -5.24
C GLY A 110 1.24 -25.22 -5.63
N GLU A 111 0.00 -25.18 -5.16
CA GLU A 111 -0.91 -24.06 -5.43
C GLU A 111 -0.45 -22.80 -4.71
N LEU A 112 -0.20 -21.74 -5.48
CA LEU A 112 0.26 -20.48 -4.95
C LEU A 112 -0.92 -19.60 -4.57
N SER A 113 -0.85 -18.98 -3.40
CA SER A 113 -1.88 -18.04 -2.97
C SER A 113 -1.33 -16.84 -2.21
N CYS A 114 -2.03 -15.71 -2.31
CA CYS A 114 -1.62 -14.45 -1.70
C CYS A 114 -2.79 -13.81 -0.95
N ALA A 115 -2.57 -13.39 0.30
CA ALA A 115 -3.53 -12.54 1.00
C ALA A 115 -3.23 -11.06 0.72
N ILE A 116 -4.24 -10.23 0.49
CA ILE A 116 -4.08 -8.79 0.24
C ILE A 116 -5.01 -7.98 1.12
N ALA A 117 -4.46 -6.92 1.72
CA ALA A 117 -5.19 -5.96 2.54
C ALA A 117 -4.64 -4.54 2.34
N TYR A 118 -5.42 -3.54 2.71
CA TYR A 118 -5.07 -2.13 2.53
C TYR A 118 -5.69 -1.23 3.58
N ASP A 119 -5.12 -0.02 3.74
CA ASP A 119 -5.59 0.98 4.69
C ASP A 119 -6.42 2.11 4.05
N THR A 120 -6.79 3.10 4.84
CA THR A 120 -7.69 4.21 4.46
C THR A 120 -7.05 5.30 3.62
N ARG A 121 -5.76 5.19 3.28
CA ARG A 121 -5.05 6.23 2.51
C ARG A 121 -5.58 6.33 1.08
N HIS A 122 -5.33 7.49 0.48
CA HIS A 122 -5.61 7.71 -0.94
C HIS A 122 -4.93 6.63 -1.79
N ASN A 123 -5.66 6.14 -2.80
CA ASN A 123 -5.24 5.09 -3.73
C ASN A 123 -4.90 3.72 -3.11
N SER A 124 -5.04 3.52 -1.79
CA SER A 124 -4.72 2.22 -1.17
C SER A 124 -5.55 1.07 -1.75
N ARG A 125 -6.84 1.29 -2.03
CA ARG A 125 -7.70 0.31 -2.71
C ARG A 125 -7.21 0.02 -4.14
N HIS A 126 -6.96 1.07 -4.92
CA HIS A 126 -6.48 0.96 -6.30
C HIS A 126 -5.18 0.14 -6.38
N PHE A 127 -4.19 0.47 -5.53
CA PHE A 127 -2.94 -0.28 -5.49
C PHE A 127 -3.11 -1.73 -5.01
N ALA A 128 -4.07 -2.00 -4.12
CA ALA A 128 -4.38 -3.37 -3.71
C ALA A 128 -5.01 -4.20 -4.84
N GLU A 129 -5.91 -3.60 -5.60
CA GLU A 129 -6.53 -4.21 -6.79
C GLU A 129 -5.49 -4.47 -7.89
N LEU A 130 -4.57 -3.52 -8.13
CA LEU A 130 -3.42 -3.69 -9.02
C LEU A 130 -2.53 -4.86 -8.57
N CYS A 131 -2.16 -4.92 -7.29
CA CYS A 131 -1.40 -6.04 -6.74
C CYS A 131 -2.14 -7.37 -6.97
N ALA A 132 -3.45 -7.41 -6.70
CA ALA A 132 -4.25 -8.62 -6.91
C ALA A 132 -4.23 -9.09 -8.36
N GLY A 133 -4.43 -8.17 -9.32
CA GLY A 133 -4.37 -8.45 -10.75
C GLY A 133 -3.02 -9.03 -11.19
N ILE A 134 -1.91 -8.47 -10.69
CA ILE A 134 -0.56 -8.94 -10.99
C ILE A 134 -0.28 -10.32 -10.38
N MET A 135 -0.69 -10.55 -9.13
CA MET A 135 -0.55 -11.85 -8.49
C MET A 135 -1.35 -12.93 -9.25
N VAL A 136 -2.58 -12.62 -9.68
CA VAL A 136 -3.40 -13.54 -10.48
C VAL A 136 -2.77 -13.84 -11.84
N ALA A 137 -2.29 -12.82 -12.56
CA ALA A 137 -1.59 -13.00 -13.83
C ALA A 137 -0.34 -13.89 -13.69
N ASN A 138 0.29 -13.88 -12.52
CA ASN A 138 1.43 -14.73 -12.21
C ASN A 138 1.07 -16.14 -11.74
N GLY A 139 -0.22 -16.47 -11.63
CA GLY A 139 -0.70 -17.82 -11.30
C GLY A 139 -1.18 -18.01 -9.86
N PHE A 140 -1.29 -16.95 -9.07
CA PHE A 140 -1.77 -17.05 -7.69
C PHE A 140 -3.30 -17.10 -7.62
N LYS A 141 -3.83 -17.73 -6.56
CA LYS A 141 -5.16 -17.41 -6.03
C LYS A 141 -5.02 -16.28 -5.01
N VAL A 142 -5.88 -15.27 -5.07
CA VAL A 142 -5.83 -14.12 -4.16
C VAL A 142 -6.96 -14.20 -3.16
N TYR A 143 -6.65 -14.07 -1.87
CA TYR A 143 -7.59 -13.84 -0.79
C TYR A 143 -7.58 -12.35 -0.45
N PHE A 144 -8.66 -11.65 -0.77
CA PHE A 144 -8.74 -10.20 -0.68
C PHE A 144 -9.61 -9.80 0.51
N LEU A 145 -9.08 -8.94 1.38
CA LEU A 145 -9.84 -8.29 2.43
C LEU A 145 -10.45 -7.00 1.85
N ASP A 146 -11.68 -7.10 1.34
CA ASP A 146 -12.44 -5.96 0.83
C ASP A 146 -12.93 -5.09 1.99
N GLY A 147 -12.51 -3.83 1.96
CA GLY A 147 -12.59 -2.89 3.06
C GLY A 147 -11.29 -2.79 3.86
N TYR A 148 -11.11 -1.66 4.54
CA TYR A 148 -9.85 -1.35 5.20
C TYR A 148 -9.57 -2.29 6.38
N ARG A 149 -8.43 -2.97 6.37
CA ARG A 149 -8.05 -3.94 7.42
C ARG A 149 -6.63 -3.71 7.89
N SER A 150 -6.37 -4.14 9.12
CA SER A 150 -5.10 -3.91 9.79
C SER A 150 -4.02 -4.87 9.32
N THR A 151 -2.75 -4.47 9.47
CA THR A 151 -1.61 -5.36 9.23
C THR A 151 -1.72 -6.69 10.00
N PRO A 152 -2.15 -6.72 11.28
CA PRO A 152 -2.44 -7.98 11.97
C PRO A 152 -3.52 -8.85 11.31
N ALA A 153 -4.58 -8.25 10.75
CA ALA A 153 -5.62 -9.01 10.05
C ALA A 153 -5.08 -9.65 8.76
N LEU A 154 -4.22 -8.95 8.01
CA LEU A 154 -3.49 -9.54 6.89
C LEU A 154 -2.62 -10.72 7.36
N SER A 155 -1.80 -10.50 8.40
CA SER A 155 -0.91 -11.53 8.96
C SER A 155 -1.68 -12.78 9.36
N PHE A 156 -2.82 -12.61 10.02
CA PHE A 156 -3.72 -13.69 10.37
C PHE A 156 -4.30 -14.39 9.12
N THR A 157 -4.73 -13.63 8.12
CA THR A 157 -5.27 -14.17 6.86
C THR A 157 -4.26 -15.06 6.14
N VAL A 158 -3.00 -14.62 6.04
CA VAL A 158 -1.91 -15.41 5.44
C VAL A 158 -1.81 -16.78 6.12
N ARG A 159 -1.83 -16.81 7.45
CA ARG A 159 -1.72 -18.05 8.22
C ARG A 159 -2.98 -18.91 8.13
N GLN A 160 -4.15 -18.29 8.23
CA GLN A 160 -5.44 -18.97 8.27
C GLN A 160 -5.78 -19.62 6.92
N LYS A 161 -5.51 -18.92 5.81
CA LYS A 161 -5.71 -19.42 4.44
C LYS A 161 -4.49 -20.16 3.89
N LYS A 162 -3.41 -20.27 4.69
CA LYS A 162 -2.12 -20.91 4.33
C LYS A 162 -1.52 -20.33 3.04
N CYS A 163 -1.58 -19.01 2.91
CA CYS A 163 -1.05 -18.31 1.76
C CYS A 163 0.47 -18.46 1.63
N SER A 164 0.95 -18.48 0.40
CA SER A 164 2.36 -18.42 0.05
C SER A 164 3.03 -17.13 0.50
N CYS A 165 2.29 -16.01 0.43
CA CYS A 165 2.75 -14.68 0.81
C CYS A 165 1.57 -13.74 1.10
N GLY A 166 1.85 -12.51 1.52
CA GLY A 166 0.85 -11.46 1.68
C GLY A 166 1.34 -10.09 1.22
N ILE A 167 0.41 -9.21 0.88
CA ILE A 167 0.68 -7.81 0.51
C ILE A 167 -0.20 -6.89 1.36
N MET A 168 0.44 -5.92 2.03
CA MET A 168 -0.24 -4.84 2.74
C MET A 168 0.03 -3.52 2.03
N VAL A 169 -1.02 -2.84 1.57
CA VAL A 169 -0.90 -1.48 1.04
C VAL A 169 -1.16 -0.47 2.15
N THR A 170 -0.09 0.13 2.67
CA THR A 170 -0.15 1.11 3.78
C THR A 170 1.19 1.81 4.01
N ALA A 171 1.18 3.13 4.11
CA ALA A 171 2.31 3.90 4.65
C ALA A 171 2.26 4.09 6.18
N SER A 172 1.48 3.28 6.91
CA SER A 172 1.39 3.31 8.38
C SER A 172 0.97 4.68 8.91
N HIS A 173 1.85 5.39 9.61
CA HIS A 173 1.60 6.70 10.21
C HIS A 173 2.24 7.85 9.42
N ASN A 174 2.61 7.64 8.16
CA ASN A 174 3.18 8.69 7.30
C ASN A 174 2.14 9.78 6.92
N PRO A 175 2.57 10.92 6.34
CA PRO A 175 1.66 11.94 5.82
C PRO A 175 0.64 11.40 4.80
N PRO A 176 -0.51 12.08 4.59
CA PRO A 176 -1.56 11.69 3.62
C PRO A 176 -1.06 11.45 2.19
N SER A 177 -0.01 12.17 1.83
CA SER A 177 0.60 12.16 0.50
C SER A 177 1.38 10.88 0.19
N ASP A 178 1.72 10.10 1.23
CA ASP A 178 2.50 8.88 1.10
C ASP A 178 1.60 7.65 1.03
N ASN A 179 2.06 6.67 0.23
CA ASN A 179 1.57 5.29 0.30
C ASN A 179 2.75 4.31 0.28
N ALA A 180 2.47 3.02 0.39
CA ALA A 180 3.50 1.99 0.40
C ALA A 180 2.92 0.63 0.01
N VAL A 181 3.81 -0.26 -0.43
CA VAL A 181 3.54 -1.68 -0.51
C VAL A 181 4.50 -2.40 0.42
N LYS A 182 3.94 -3.24 1.30
CA LYS A 182 4.70 -4.10 2.22
C LYS A 182 4.41 -5.55 1.91
N VAL A 183 5.45 -6.37 1.90
CA VAL A 183 5.34 -7.79 1.53
C VAL A 183 5.59 -8.71 2.73
N TYR A 184 4.84 -9.79 2.79
CA TYR A 184 4.79 -10.75 3.88
C TYR A 184 5.06 -12.15 3.36
N TRP A 185 5.75 -12.96 4.15
CA TRP A 185 6.02 -14.36 3.83
C TRP A 185 4.92 -15.30 4.35
N SER A 186 5.00 -16.59 4.02
CA SER A 186 4.00 -17.61 4.42
C SER A 186 3.81 -17.77 5.93
N THR A 187 4.75 -17.27 6.74
CA THR A 187 4.62 -17.23 8.20
C THR A 187 3.61 -16.19 8.70
N GLY A 188 3.14 -15.30 7.81
CA GLY A 188 2.36 -14.11 8.15
C GLY A 188 3.21 -12.95 8.67
N GLY A 189 4.53 -13.12 8.78
CA GLY A 189 5.46 -12.05 9.13
C GLY A 189 5.88 -11.23 7.90
N GLN A 190 6.25 -9.98 8.12
CA GLN A 190 6.88 -9.17 7.07
C GLN A 190 8.16 -9.89 6.61
N VAL A 191 8.49 -9.78 5.31
CA VAL A 191 9.69 -10.40 4.76
C VAL A 191 10.94 -9.93 5.51
N MET A 192 11.80 -10.90 5.84
CA MET A 192 13.07 -10.77 6.53
C MET A 192 14.08 -11.75 5.91
N PRO A 193 15.37 -11.72 6.28
CA PRO A 193 16.33 -12.75 5.88
C PRO A 193 15.80 -14.18 6.13
N PRO A 194 16.07 -15.14 5.21
CA PRO A 194 16.94 -15.03 4.04
C PRO A 194 16.23 -14.56 2.75
N HIS A 195 14.93 -14.23 2.79
CA HIS A 195 14.13 -13.96 1.60
C HIS A 195 14.28 -12.53 1.07
N ASP A 196 14.51 -11.57 1.97
CA ASP A 196 14.57 -10.13 1.71
C ASP A 196 15.44 -9.74 0.51
N LYS A 197 16.72 -10.10 0.50
CA LYS A 197 17.67 -9.69 -0.55
C LYS A 197 17.29 -10.23 -1.92
N ALA A 198 16.79 -11.46 -1.97
CA ALA A 198 16.42 -12.10 -3.23
C ALA A 198 15.11 -11.52 -3.79
N ILE A 199 14.16 -11.13 -2.94
CA ILE A 199 12.96 -10.38 -3.35
C ILE A 199 13.37 -9.00 -3.87
N ILE A 200 14.24 -8.27 -3.15
CA ILE A 200 14.75 -6.97 -3.60
C ILE A 200 15.37 -7.09 -5.00
N ALA A 201 16.21 -8.10 -5.24
CA ALA A 201 16.82 -8.30 -6.55
C ALA A 201 15.77 -8.49 -7.66
N ARG A 202 14.71 -9.28 -7.40
CA ARG A 202 13.60 -9.48 -8.35
C ARG A 202 12.78 -8.23 -8.61
N VAL A 203 12.52 -7.43 -7.57
CA VAL A 203 11.79 -6.16 -7.70
C VAL A 203 12.58 -5.16 -8.54
N MET A 204 13.90 -5.09 -8.35
CA MET A 204 14.76 -4.16 -9.08
C MET A 204 15.03 -4.61 -10.53
N ASP A 205 14.91 -5.91 -10.82
CA ASP A 205 15.07 -6.50 -12.16
C ASP A 205 13.72 -6.69 -12.90
N ALA A 206 12.61 -6.23 -12.31
CA ALA A 206 11.28 -6.45 -12.87
C ALA A 206 11.15 -5.82 -14.27
N GLY A 207 10.96 -6.67 -15.28
CA GLY A 207 10.76 -6.28 -16.67
C GLY A 207 9.34 -5.82 -16.95
N GLU A 208 8.66 -6.53 -17.85
CA GLU A 208 7.24 -6.34 -18.12
C GLU A 208 6.40 -6.83 -16.94
N ILE A 209 5.35 -6.10 -16.60
CA ILE A 209 4.44 -6.44 -15.50
C ILE A 209 3.22 -7.14 -16.10
N ALA A 210 3.02 -8.41 -15.76
CA ALA A 210 1.83 -9.14 -16.16
C ALA A 210 0.65 -8.71 -15.28
N GLU A 211 -0.48 -8.35 -15.89
CA GLU A 211 -1.66 -7.86 -15.19
C GLU A 211 -2.93 -8.55 -15.74
N THR A 212 -3.78 -9.02 -14.84
CA THR A 212 -5.17 -9.39 -15.15
C THR A 212 -6.08 -8.33 -14.53
N PRO A 213 -7.01 -7.72 -15.27
CA PRO A 213 -7.92 -6.72 -14.71
C PRO A 213 -8.64 -7.27 -13.46
N PHE A 214 -8.70 -6.49 -12.39
CA PHE A 214 -9.23 -6.94 -11.10
C PHE A 214 -10.66 -7.52 -11.21
N ALA A 215 -11.53 -6.85 -11.94
CA ALA A 215 -12.90 -7.31 -12.17
C ALA A 215 -12.97 -8.67 -12.90
N GLU A 216 -12.07 -8.90 -13.86
CA GLU A 216 -11.96 -10.19 -14.55
C GLU A 216 -11.46 -11.27 -13.61
N ALA A 217 -10.43 -10.97 -12.80
CA ALA A 217 -9.88 -11.89 -11.82
C ALA A 217 -10.92 -12.31 -10.75
N VAL A 218 -11.79 -11.39 -10.33
CA VAL A 218 -12.95 -11.69 -9.46
C VAL A 218 -13.96 -12.57 -10.18
N ALA A 219 -14.35 -12.22 -11.42
CA ALA A 219 -15.32 -13.01 -12.20
C ALA A 219 -14.86 -14.45 -12.46
N GLN A 220 -13.55 -14.67 -12.60
CA GLN A 220 -12.94 -16.00 -12.75
C GLN A 220 -12.78 -16.77 -11.43
N GLY A 221 -13.17 -16.18 -10.28
CA GLY A 221 -12.97 -16.78 -8.95
C GLY A 221 -11.50 -16.87 -8.52
N ARG A 222 -10.61 -16.13 -9.18
CA ARG A 222 -9.17 -16.07 -8.86
C ARG A 222 -8.88 -15.09 -7.73
N VAL A 223 -9.76 -14.11 -7.53
CA VAL A 223 -9.82 -13.25 -6.34
C VAL A 223 -11.04 -13.65 -5.51
N GLU A 224 -10.82 -14.07 -4.27
CA GLU A 224 -11.84 -14.44 -3.30
C GLU A 224 -11.94 -13.37 -2.21
N PHE A 225 -13.09 -12.73 -2.09
CA PHE A 225 -13.38 -11.87 -0.94
C PHE A 225 -13.66 -12.71 0.29
N CYS A 226 -12.81 -12.58 1.31
CA CYS A 226 -12.89 -13.41 2.53
C CYS A 226 -13.02 -12.58 3.82
N THR A 227 -13.32 -11.28 3.71
CA THR A 227 -13.33 -10.34 4.83
C THR A 227 -14.18 -10.81 6.01
N ALA A 228 -15.45 -11.15 5.79
CA ALA A 228 -16.37 -11.51 6.88
C ALA A 228 -15.95 -12.81 7.61
N GLU A 229 -15.48 -13.81 6.85
CA GLU A 229 -14.96 -15.06 7.40
C GLU A 229 -13.72 -14.80 8.27
N ILE A 230 -12.78 -14.01 7.74
CA ILE A 230 -11.54 -13.68 8.43
C ILE A 230 -11.80 -12.84 9.66
N ASP A 231 -12.66 -11.83 9.60
CA ASP A 231 -12.99 -10.98 10.76
C ASP A 231 -13.58 -11.83 11.89
N ALA A 232 -14.55 -12.71 11.57
CA ALA A 232 -15.15 -13.59 12.56
C ALA A 232 -14.12 -14.52 13.20
N ALA A 233 -13.24 -15.14 12.40
CA ALA A 233 -12.19 -16.02 12.89
C ALA A 233 -11.13 -15.26 13.72
N PHE A 234 -10.78 -14.04 13.30
CA PHE A 234 -9.83 -13.18 14.00
C PHE A 234 -10.37 -12.76 15.37
N THR A 235 -11.61 -12.28 15.44
CA THR A 235 -12.27 -11.91 16.70
C THR A 235 -12.42 -13.12 17.63
N ALA A 236 -12.79 -14.30 17.12
CA ALA A 236 -12.87 -15.52 17.92
C ALA A 236 -11.50 -15.92 18.50
N ASN A 237 -10.42 -15.78 17.72
CA ASN A 237 -9.07 -16.07 18.18
C ASN A 237 -8.63 -15.09 19.28
N LEU A 238 -8.89 -13.79 19.11
CA LEU A 238 -8.61 -12.76 20.11
C LEU A 238 -9.37 -13.01 21.42
N LYS A 239 -10.66 -13.36 21.34
CA LYS A 239 -11.44 -13.75 22.52
C LYS A 239 -10.84 -14.96 23.26
N GLY A 240 -10.24 -15.90 22.53
CA GLY A 240 -9.53 -17.03 23.13
C GLY A 240 -8.28 -16.63 23.92
N GLN A 241 -7.75 -15.42 23.70
CA GLN A 241 -6.61 -14.83 24.45
C GLN A 241 -7.06 -13.97 25.63
N SER A 242 -8.36 -13.83 25.86
CA SER A 242 -8.90 -12.98 26.92
C SER A 242 -8.51 -13.48 28.32
N LEU A 243 -8.20 -12.53 29.20
CA LEU A 243 -7.90 -12.79 30.61
C LEU A 243 -9.12 -12.46 31.47
N GLY A 244 -9.34 -13.18 32.58
CA GLY A 244 -10.40 -12.82 33.53
C GLY A 244 -10.25 -11.40 34.10
N GLY A 245 -11.33 -10.86 34.65
CA GLY A 245 -11.32 -9.56 35.34
C GLY A 245 -12.63 -8.78 35.17
N PRO A 246 -12.74 -7.59 35.78
CA PRO A 246 -13.90 -6.74 35.62
C PRO A 246 -14.14 -6.35 34.15
N ARG A 247 -15.41 -6.39 33.71
CA ARG A 247 -15.86 -5.95 32.38
C ARG A 247 -16.81 -4.74 32.43
N ALA A 248 -17.26 -4.37 33.61
CA ALA A 248 -18.06 -3.17 33.86
C ALA A 248 -17.16 -1.93 33.90
N VAL A 249 -16.51 -1.65 32.77
CA VAL A 249 -15.72 -0.44 32.53
C VAL A 249 -16.22 0.22 31.25
N LYS A 250 -16.19 1.55 31.24
CA LYS A 250 -16.47 2.34 30.05
C LYS A 250 -15.18 2.54 29.28
N ILE A 251 -15.21 2.32 27.98
CA ILE A 251 -14.05 2.44 27.09
C ILE A 251 -14.40 3.43 26.01
N ILE A 252 -13.46 4.32 25.66
CA ILE A 252 -13.53 5.11 24.44
C ILE A 252 -12.33 4.80 23.54
N TYR A 253 -12.60 4.51 22.28
CA TYR A 253 -11.60 4.15 21.28
C TYR A 253 -11.55 5.19 20.16
N SER A 254 -10.35 5.60 19.75
CA SER A 254 -10.14 6.45 18.58
C SER A 254 -9.44 5.66 17.48
N PRO A 255 -10.07 5.46 16.32
CA PRO A 255 -9.41 4.83 15.18
C PRO A 255 -8.47 5.76 14.42
N LEU A 256 -8.48 7.08 14.70
CA LEU A 256 -7.67 8.09 14.00
C LEU A 256 -7.89 8.06 12.47
N HIS A 257 -9.13 7.82 12.02
CA HIS A 257 -9.51 7.57 10.62
C HIS A 257 -8.83 6.35 9.97
N GLY A 258 -8.13 5.53 10.77
CA GLY A 258 -7.44 4.33 10.35
C GLY A 258 -8.34 3.09 10.36
N VAL A 259 -7.69 1.93 10.50
CA VAL A 259 -8.29 0.61 10.26
C VAL A 259 -8.69 -0.15 11.52
N GLY A 260 -8.33 0.36 12.70
CA GLY A 260 -8.39 -0.42 13.94
C GLY A 260 -9.79 -0.68 14.49
N GLU A 261 -10.78 0.17 14.19
CA GLU A 261 -12.17 -0.01 14.69
C GLU A 261 -12.73 -1.39 14.34
N GLY A 262 -12.50 -1.87 13.11
CA GLY A 262 -13.00 -3.16 12.64
C GLY A 262 -12.42 -4.39 13.36
N ALA A 263 -11.38 -4.21 14.17
CA ALA A 263 -10.77 -5.28 14.96
C ALA A 263 -10.94 -5.04 16.47
N VAL A 264 -10.69 -3.82 16.94
CA VAL A 264 -10.65 -3.49 18.36
C VAL A 264 -12.03 -3.55 19.00
N CYS A 265 -13.03 -2.88 18.40
CA CYS A 265 -14.38 -2.83 18.98
C CYS A 265 -15.02 -4.23 19.02
N PRO A 266 -15.03 -5.02 17.92
CA PRO A 266 -15.57 -6.39 17.97
C PRO A 266 -14.86 -7.30 18.97
N ALA A 267 -13.54 -7.16 19.14
CA ALA A 267 -12.78 -7.97 20.10
C ALA A 267 -13.15 -7.62 21.55
N LEU A 268 -13.27 -6.34 21.89
CA LEU A 268 -13.70 -5.91 23.23
C LEU A 268 -15.14 -6.34 23.53
N GLU A 269 -16.06 -6.16 22.58
CA GLU A 269 -17.44 -6.61 22.72
C GLU A 269 -17.53 -8.13 22.89
N ALA A 270 -16.76 -8.91 22.11
CA ALA A 270 -16.72 -10.36 22.21
C ALA A 270 -16.16 -10.86 23.56
N ASP A 271 -15.24 -10.11 24.17
CA ASP A 271 -14.71 -10.33 25.52
C ASP A 271 -15.66 -9.86 26.65
N GLY A 272 -16.81 -9.29 26.29
CA GLY A 272 -17.86 -8.92 27.24
C GLY A 272 -17.76 -7.49 27.78
N PHE A 273 -16.94 -6.62 27.20
CA PHE A 273 -17.00 -5.18 27.48
C PHE A 273 -18.25 -4.59 26.80
N ALA A 274 -19.24 -4.19 27.60
CA ALA A 274 -20.53 -3.72 27.10
C ALA A 274 -20.58 -2.22 26.76
N GLU A 275 -19.69 -1.41 27.35
CA GLU A 275 -19.67 0.06 27.17
C GLU A 275 -18.43 0.50 26.35
N VAL A 276 -18.36 0.08 25.09
CA VAL A 276 -17.30 0.48 24.14
C VAL A 276 -17.80 1.59 23.23
N GLY A 277 -17.38 2.82 23.49
CA GLY A 277 -17.64 3.98 22.64
C GLY A 277 -16.53 4.21 21.61
N VAL A 278 -16.90 4.77 20.45
CA VAL A 278 -15.94 5.26 19.45
C VAL A 278 -15.93 6.79 19.47
N PHE A 279 -14.74 7.38 19.43
CA PHE A 279 -14.58 8.82 19.36
C PHE A 279 -14.95 9.32 17.95
N GLU A 280 -16.21 9.76 17.82
CA GLU A 280 -16.83 10.17 16.55
C GLU A 280 -15.99 11.11 15.68
N PRO A 281 -15.30 12.15 16.19
CA PRO A 281 -14.47 13.04 15.36
C PRO A 281 -13.38 12.33 14.56
N HIS A 282 -12.92 11.16 15.04
CA HIS A 282 -11.89 10.34 14.40
C HIS A 282 -12.45 9.10 13.69
N ARG A 283 -13.77 8.88 13.70
CA ARG A 283 -14.38 7.61 13.26
C ARG A 283 -14.44 7.44 11.74
N GLY A 284 -14.75 8.51 11.01
CA GLY A 284 -14.89 8.45 9.55
C GLY A 284 -13.61 7.95 8.87
N ARG A 285 -13.71 7.09 7.87
CA ARG A 285 -12.52 6.62 7.12
C ARG A 285 -12.08 7.71 6.15
N SER A 286 -10.88 8.25 6.33
CA SER A 286 -10.33 9.30 5.46
C SER A 286 -8.80 9.24 5.42
N GLY A 287 -8.24 9.27 4.21
CA GLY A 287 -6.80 9.36 3.98
C GLY A 287 -6.19 10.72 4.32
N ASP A 288 -7.02 11.76 4.55
CA ASP A 288 -6.59 13.10 4.96
C ASP A 288 -6.48 13.26 6.47
N PHE A 289 -6.89 12.24 7.24
CA PHE A 289 -6.85 12.20 8.71
C PHE A 289 -7.34 13.53 9.35
N PRO A 290 -8.54 14.04 9.01
CA PRO A 290 -9.01 15.35 9.47
C PRO A 290 -9.11 15.39 11.00
N ASN A 291 -8.99 16.56 11.62
CA ASN A 291 -9.08 16.71 13.08
C ASN A 291 -8.02 15.94 13.91
N VAL A 292 -7.10 15.20 13.27
CA VAL A 292 -5.91 14.64 13.91
C VAL A 292 -4.77 15.66 13.82
N PRO A 293 -4.06 15.96 14.93
CA PRO A 293 -2.93 16.89 14.91
C PRO A 293 -1.93 16.62 13.79
N GLY A 294 -1.72 17.64 12.94
CA GLY A 294 -0.81 17.56 11.79
C GLY A 294 -1.32 16.73 10.62
N HIS A 295 -2.58 16.28 10.60
CA HIS A 295 -3.16 15.42 9.57
C HIS A 295 -2.40 14.09 9.40
N VAL A 296 -1.91 13.54 10.52
CA VAL A 296 -1.12 12.32 10.52
C VAL A 296 -1.66 11.39 11.60
N SER A 297 -2.21 10.24 11.18
CA SER A 297 -2.68 9.18 12.08
C SER A 297 -1.51 8.46 12.77
N ASN A 298 -0.81 9.17 13.66
CA ASN A 298 0.32 8.65 14.44
C ASN A 298 -0.02 8.56 15.94
N PRO A 299 -0.37 7.37 16.47
CA PRO A 299 -0.61 7.18 17.90
C PRO A 299 0.64 7.32 18.77
N GLU A 300 1.84 7.50 18.20
CA GLU A 300 3.06 7.82 18.96
C GLU A 300 3.12 9.31 19.36
N ASN A 301 2.38 10.17 18.66
CA ASN A 301 2.24 11.57 19.04
C ASN A 301 1.16 11.70 20.11
N ARG A 302 1.55 11.98 21.36
CA ARG A 302 0.62 12.10 22.49
C ARG A 302 -0.52 13.10 22.26
N ALA A 303 -0.27 14.18 21.51
CA ALA A 303 -1.26 15.22 21.26
C ALA A 303 -2.51 14.69 20.50
N VAL A 304 -2.40 13.58 19.76
CA VAL A 304 -3.56 12.98 19.08
C VAL A 304 -4.60 12.44 20.05
N PHE A 305 -4.22 12.25 21.33
CA PHE A 305 -5.11 11.75 22.37
C PHE A 305 -5.78 12.86 23.19
N ASP A 306 -5.39 14.13 23.05
CA ASP A 306 -5.86 15.20 23.95
C ASP A 306 -7.40 15.32 23.91
N SER A 307 -7.98 15.39 22.71
CA SER A 307 -9.44 15.52 22.51
C SER A 307 -10.25 14.29 22.96
N ILE A 308 -9.73 13.08 22.75
CA ILE A 308 -10.36 11.84 23.22
C ILE A 308 -10.24 11.69 24.74
N ILE A 309 -9.13 12.12 25.36
CA ILE A 309 -8.98 12.12 26.82
C ILE A 309 -9.95 13.11 27.47
N GLU A 310 -10.12 14.30 26.90
CA GLU A 310 -11.14 15.24 27.34
C GLU A 310 -12.55 14.65 27.25
N ARG A 311 -12.85 13.98 26.13
CA ARG A 311 -14.13 13.28 25.96
C ARG A 311 -14.32 12.17 26.98
N ALA A 312 -13.28 11.38 27.26
CA ALA A 312 -13.29 10.30 28.24
C ALA A 312 -13.68 10.82 29.63
N LYS A 313 -13.04 11.92 30.07
CA LYS A 313 -13.35 12.60 31.34
C LYS A 313 -14.80 13.08 31.43
N GLN A 314 -15.38 13.57 30.32
CA GLN A 314 -16.77 14.03 30.26
C GLN A 314 -17.78 12.88 30.34
N THR A 315 -17.45 11.72 29.76
CA THR A 315 -18.36 10.55 29.69
C THR A 315 -18.14 9.53 30.79
N GLY A 316 -17.09 9.70 31.61
CA GLY A 316 -16.67 8.73 32.62
C GLY A 316 -16.11 7.45 32.01
N ALA A 317 -15.48 7.56 30.83
CA ALA A 317 -14.71 6.50 30.19
C ALA A 317 -13.22 6.58 30.55
#